data_AF-A0A0B7IKP7-F1
#
_entry.id   AF-A0A0B7IKP7-F1
#
_cell.length_a   1.000
_cell.length_b   1.000
_cell.length_c   1.000
_cell.angle_alpha   90.00
_cell.angle_beta   90.00
_cell.angle_gamma   90.00
#
_symmetry.space_group_name_H-M   'P 1'
#
loop_
_entity.id
_entity.type
_entity.pdbx_description
1 polymer ?
#
loop_
_entity_poly.entity_id
_entity_poly.type
_entity_poly.pdbx_seq_one_letter_code
_entity_poly.pdbx_strand_id
1 'polypeptide(L)'
;MLKNLDSIIKYIREDKEKGGDLYQYLRHKLKHRKRPVSGKKEVIKNRKPIRLRPEIVLTNEEFGHFEVDLIVGAEHKGAILTIVERKTKFLIMRKLSDKKAKILAKAMICTLLPYKDYVKNHYE
;
A
#
# COMPACT_ATOMS: atom_id res chain seq x y z
N MET A 1 13.06 -0.19 13.62
CA MET A 1 13.50 0.58 12.42
C MET A 1 13.07 -0.16 11.16
N LEU A 2 11.88 0.12 10.61
CA LEU A 2 11.40 -0.52 9.38
C LEU A 2 12.20 0.00 8.19
N LYS A 3 13.12 -0.83 7.67
CA LYS A 3 13.84 -0.55 6.42
C LYS A 3 12.83 -0.50 5.27
N ASN A 4 12.64 0.70 4.73
CA ASN A 4 11.77 0.99 3.59
C ASN A 4 12.06 0.01 2.42
N LEU A 5 11.05 -0.45 1.66
CA LEU A 5 11.25 -1.38 0.54
C LEU A 5 12.24 -0.85 -0.51
N ASP A 6 12.33 0.48 -0.64
CA ASP A 6 13.33 1.15 -1.49
C ASP A 6 14.76 0.96 -0.97
N SER A 7 14.97 0.82 0.36
CA SER A 7 16.28 0.65 0.96
C SER A 7 16.85 -0.76 0.78
N ILE A 8 16.04 -1.81 0.86
CA ILE A 8 16.53 -3.19 0.70
C ILE A 8 16.87 -3.48 -0.77
N ILE A 9 16.07 -2.96 -1.71
CA ILE A 9 16.38 -3.10 -3.14
C ILE A 9 17.60 -2.26 -3.52
N LYS A 10 17.74 -1.05 -2.95
CA LYS A 10 18.95 -0.24 -3.14
C LYS A 10 20.18 -0.98 -2.60
N TYR A 11 20.10 -1.51 -1.40
CA TYR A 11 21.17 -2.30 -0.78
C TYR A 11 21.56 -3.51 -1.64
N ILE A 12 20.60 -4.29 -2.14
CA ILE A 12 20.87 -5.44 -3.01
C ILE A 12 21.48 -5.02 -4.36
N ARG A 13 21.16 -3.82 -4.85
CA ARG A 13 21.80 -3.26 -6.06
C ARG A 13 23.23 -2.82 -5.80
N GLU A 14 23.48 -2.11 -4.70
CA GLU A 14 24.83 -1.71 -4.27
C GLU A 14 25.72 -2.93 -4.02
N ASP A 15 25.19 -4.00 -3.42
CA ASP A 15 25.86 -5.29 -3.25
C ASP A 15 26.26 -5.89 -4.61
N LYS A 16 25.31 -5.98 -5.56
CA LYS A 16 25.58 -6.47 -6.91
C LYS A 16 26.64 -5.64 -7.65
N GLU A 17 26.60 -4.31 -7.53
CA GLU A 17 27.59 -3.41 -8.13
C GLU A 17 29.00 -3.62 -7.55
N LYS A 18 29.09 -4.05 -6.28
CA LYS A 18 30.33 -4.45 -5.61
C LYS A 18 30.74 -5.90 -5.86
N GLY A 19 30.02 -6.63 -6.72
CA GLY A 19 30.30 -8.04 -7.06
C GLY A 19 29.63 -9.07 -6.14
N GLY A 20 28.73 -8.65 -5.25
CA GLY A 20 27.96 -9.54 -4.37
C GLY A 20 26.87 -10.33 -5.08
N ASP A 21 26.31 -11.31 -4.36
CA ASP A 21 25.40 -12.33 -4.88
C ASP A 21 23.97 -12.22 -4.35
N LEU A 22 23.65 -11.22 -3.51
CA LEU A 22 22.35 -11.13 -2.82
C LEU A 22 21.16 -11.11 -3.79
N TYR A 23 21.37 -10.56 -4.98
CA TYR A 23 20.35 -10.52 -6.01
C TYR A 23 19.91 -11.91 -6.48
N GLN A 24 20.73 -12.96 -6.34
CA GLN A 24 20.42 -14.31 -6.77
C GLN A 24 19.30 -14.96 -5.96
N TYR A 25 19.14 -14.55 -4.69
CA TYR A 25 18.09 -15.02 -3.79
C TYR A 25 16.74 -14.32 -4.03
N LEU A 26 16.70 -13.26 -4.85
CA LEU A 26 15.44 -12.65 -5.26
C LEU A 26 14.74 -13.55 -6.28
N ARG A 27 13.41 -13.74 -6.12
CA ARG A 27 12.54 -14.52 -7.03
C ARG A 27 12.82 -14.28 -8.51
N HIS A 28 13.13 -13.04 -8.89
CA HIS A 28 13.35 -12.64 -10.27
C HIS A 28 14.78 -12.19 -10.57
N LYS A 29 15.74 -12.31 -9.64
CA LYS A 29 17.15 -11.93 -9.85
C LYS A 29 17.37 -10.56 -10.48
N LEU A 30 16.54 -9.58 -10.09
CA LEU A 30 16.47 -8.22 -10.67
C LEU A 30 16.11 -8.13 -12.17
N LYS A 31 15.69 -9.23 -12.82
CA LYS A 31 15.34 -9.32 -14.26
C LYS A 31 14.29 -8.30 -14.73
N HIS A 32 13.32 -7.96 -13.89
CA HIS A 32 12.19 -7.10 -14.25
C HIS A 32 12.36 -5.60 -13.90
N ARG A 33 13.50 -5.17 -13.36
CA ARG A 33 13.73 -3.75 -13.01
C ARG A 33 14.94 -3.16 -13.75
N LYS A 34 14.86 -3.08 -15.08
CA LYS A 34 15.81 -2.35 -15.94
C LYS A 34 15.63 -0.82 -15.89
N ARG A 35 14.48 -0.32 -15.40
CA ARG A 35 14.27 1.13 -15.32
C ARG A 35 15.18 1.75 -14.25
N PRO A 36 15.93 2.83 -14.57
CA PRO A 36 16.49 3.72 -13.57
C PRO A 36 15.38 4.13 -12.61
N VAL A 37 15.69 4.29 -11.32
CA VAL A 37 14.77 4.98 -10.40
C VAL A 37 14.82 6.45 -10.81
N SER A 38 14.16 6.81 -11.90
CA SER A 38 14.06 8.19 -12.37
C SER A 38 13.47 9.03 -11.23
N GLY A 39 14.07 10.19 -10.99
CA GLY A 39 13.78 11.08 -9.86
C GLY A 39 12.29 11.38 -9.64
N LYS A 40 12.01 11.90 -8.44
CA LYS A 40 10.66 12.13 -7.88
C LYS A 40 9.70 12.77 -8.91
N LYS A 41 8.91 11.95 -9.60
CA LYS A 41 7.59 12.37 -10.07
C LYS A 41 6.67 12.38 -8.87
N GLU A 42 6.13 13.52 -8.50
CA GLU A 42 5.01 13.57 -7.56
C GLU A 42 3.78 12.96 -8.24
N VAL A 43 3.59 11.66 -8.03
CA VAL A 43 2.46 10.91 -8.61
C VAL A 43 1.14 11.25 -7.90
N ILE A 44 1.20 11.68 -6.64
CA ILE A 44 0.03 12.00 -5.81
C ILE A 44 0.32 13.29 -5.05
N LYS A 45 -0.41 14.37 -5.40
CA LYS A 45 -0.31 15.68 -4.74
C LYS A 45 -0.65 15.54 -3.25
N ASN A 46 0.14 16.18 -2.39
CA ASN A 46 -0.07 16.20 -0.93
C ASN A 46 -0.10 14.82 -0.27
N ARG A 47 0.52 13.78 -0.85
CA ARG A 47 0.58 12.47 -0.19
C ARG A 47 1.39 12.59 1.10
N LYS A 48 0.80 12.18 2.23
CA LYS A 48 1.57 12.01 3.47
C LYS A 48 2.39 10.72 3.36
N PRO A 49 3.73 10.79 3.42
CA PRO A 49 4.58 9.61 3.35
C PRO A 49 4.37 8.73 4.58
N ILE A 50 4.52 7.40 4.41
CA ILE A 50 4.30 6.39 5.46
C ILE A 50 5.13 6.66 6.73
N ARG A 51 6.33 7.25 6.57
CA ARG A 51 7.21 7.62 7.71
C ARG A 51 6.64 8.70 8.63
N LEU A 52 5.65 9.45 8.17
CA LEU A 52 4.99 10.50 8.96
C LEU A 52 3.66 9.99 9.55
N ARG A 53 3.41 8.67 9.51
CA ARG A 53 2.27 8.10 10.22
C ARG A 53 2.49 8.26 11.73
N PRO A 54 1.45 8.68 12.47
CA PRO A 54 1.49 8.68 13.93
C PRO A 54 1.78 7.28 14.47
N GLU A 55 2.54 7.20 15.56
CA GLU A 55 2.97 5.92 16.16
C GLU A 55 1.79 5.04 16.56
N ILE A 56 0.69 5.65 17.01
CA ILE A 56 -0.54 4.97 17.38
C ILE A 56 -1.12 4.09 16.24
N VAL A 57 -0.88 4.45 14.97
CA VAL A 57 -1.30 3.63 13.80
C VAL A 57 -0.40 2.39 13.64
N LEU A 58 0.86 2.48 14.10
CA LEU A 58 1.85 1.42 13.94
C LEU A 58 1.71 0.32 15.00
N THR A 59 1.21 0.64 16.19
CA THR A 59 1.06 -0.35 17.29
C THR A 59 -0.10 -1.32 17.05
N ASN A 60 -1.11 -0.94 16.25
CA ASN A 60 -2.35 -1.70 16.04
C ASN A 60 -3.12 -1.98 17.34
N GLU A 61 -2.98 -1.14 18.37
CA GLU A 61 -3.58 -1.35 19.69
C GLU A 61 -4.97 -0.73 19.85
N GLU A 62 -5.36 0.19 18.97
CA GLU A 62 -6.68 0.83 18.97
C GLU A 62 -7.52 0.44 17.75
N PHE A 63 -8.83 0.28 17.99
CA PHE A 63 -9.80 0.08 16.91
C PHE A 63 -10.06 1.40 16.17
N GLY A 64 -10.40 1.29 14.89
CA GLY A 64 -10.82 2.41 14.05
C GLY A 64 -9.84 2.80 12.95
N HIS A 65 -8.70 2.10 12.86
CA HIS A 65 -7.73 2.29 11.78
C HIS A 65 -7.98 1.30 10.66
N PHE A 66 -8.35 1.82 9.49
CA PHE A 66 -8.64 1.00 8.33
C PHE A 66 -7.51 1.10 7.30
N GLU A 67 -7.03 -0.04 6.83
CA GLU A 67 -6.18 -0.18 5.65
C GLU A 67 -7.05 -0.51 4.44
N VAL A 68 -6.78 0.14 3.31
CA VAL A 68 -7.58 0.00 2.10
C VAL A 68 -6.68 -0.40 0.94
N ASP A 69 -7.01 -1.52 0.31
CA ASP A 69 -6.33 -2.05 -0.85
C ASP A 69 -7.32 -2.28 -2.00
N LEU A 70 -6.76 -2.41 -3.21
CA LEU A 70 -7.52 -2.70 -4.42
C LEU A 70 -6.87 -3.85 -5.18
N ILE A 71 -7.58 -4.98 -5.25
CA ILE A 71 -7.21 -6.11 -6.11
C ILE A 71 -7.77 -5.84 -7.51
N VAL A 72 -6.90 -5.86 -8.53
CA VAL A 72 -7.31 -5.69 -9.93
C VAL A 72 -7.29 -7.06 -10.60
N GLY A 73 -8.39 -7.43 -11.27
CA GLY A 73 -8.50 -8.70 -11.96
C GLY A 73 -7.58 -8.83 -13.17
N ALA A 74 -7.45 -10.06 -13.68
CA ALA A 74 -6.71 -10.36 -14.90
C ALA A 74 -7.22 -9.50 -16.08
N GLU A 75 -6.32 -9.15 -17.00
CA GLU A 75 -6.61 -8.26 -18.13
C GLU A 75 -7.20 -6.89 -17.71
N HIS A 76 -7.00 -6.48 -16.47
CA HIS A 76 -7.60 -5.28 -15.87
C HIS A 76 -9.14 -5.29 -15.83
N LYS A 77 -9.77 -6.46 -15.90
CA LYS A 77 -11.22 -6.62 -15.83
C LYS A 77 -11.67 -6.84 -14.39
N GLY A 78 -12.54 -5.94 -13.93
CA GLY A 78 -13.07 -5.96 -12.57
C GLY A 78 -12.03 -5.56 -11.51
N ALA A 79 -12.54 -5.22 -10.33
CA ALA A 79 -11.70 -4.94 -9.17
C ALA A 79 -12.41 -5.36 -7.89
N ILE A 80 -11.65 -5.60 -6.82
CA ILE A 80 -12.18 -5.86 -5.48
C ILE A 80 -11.54 -4.86 -4.53
N LEU A 81 -12.38 -4.03 -3.92
CA LEU A 81 -12.01 -3.19 -2.79
C LEU A 81 -11.90 -4.07 -1.55
N THR A 82 -10.78 -3.97 -0.84
CA THR A 82 -10.60 -4.61 0.46
C THR A 82 -10.34 -3.54 1.51
N ILE A 83 -11.10 -3.60 2.60
CA ILE A 83 -10.97 -2.70 3.74
C ILE A 83 -10.72 -3.56 4.98
N VAL A 84 -9.61 -3.33 5.66
CA VAL A 84 -9.17 -4.14 6.81
C VAL A 84 -8.99 -3.24 8.03
N GLU A 85 -9.68 -3.54 9.11
CA GLU A 85 -9.41 -2.90 10.40
C GLU A 85 -8.13 -3.49 11.01
N ARG A 86 -7.17 -2.64 11.38
CA ARG A 86 -5.80 -3.07 11.68
C ARG A 86 -5.65 -3.83 12.99
N LYS A 87 -6.46 -3.54 14.02
CA LYS A 87 -6.40 -4.22 15.32
C LYS A 87 -7.02 -5.62 15.26
N THR A 88 -8.27 -5.69 14.84
CA THR A 88 -9.12 -6.90 14.85
C THR A 88 -8.94 -7.76 13.60
N LYS A 89 -8.31 -7.22 12.54
CA LYS A 89 -8.23 -7.84 11.22
C LYS A 89 -9.60 -8.08 10.58
N PHE A 90 -10.62 -7.36 11.03
CA PHE A 90 -11.94 -7.39 10.43
C PHE A 90 -11.86 -6.93 8.97
N LEU A 91 -12.21 -7.83 8.04
CA LEU A 91 -12.08 -7.64 6.60
C LEU A 91 -13.46 -7.44 5.97
N ILE A 92 -13.58 -6.38 5.17
CA ILE A 92 -14.69 -6.18 4.24
C ILE A 92 -14.16 -6.25 2.82
N MET A 93 -14.78 -7.08 1.97
CA MET A 93 -14.47 -7.16 0.55
C MET A 93 -15.68 -6.75 -0.28
N ARG A 94 -15.47 -5.91 -1.30
CA ARG A 94 -16.53 -5.48 -2.21
C ARG A 94 -16.06 -5.56 -3.66
N LYS A 95 -16.76 -6.37 -4.46
CA LYS A 95 -16.57 -6.41 -5.91
C LYS A 95 -17.01 -5.07 -6.52
N LEU A 96 -16.18 -4.53 -7.40
CA LEU A 96 -16.40 -3.30 -8.15
C LEU A 96 -16.53 -3.63 -9.63
N SER A 97 -17.31 -2.81 -10.34
CA SER A 97 -17.44 -2.88 -11.80
C SER A 97 -16.18 -2.42 -12.54
N ASP A 98 -15.37 -1.54 -11.92
CA ASP A 98 -14.17 -0.95 -12.51
C ASP A 98 -13.21 -0.47 -11.39
N LYS A 99 -11.93 -0.28 -11.73
CA LYS A 99 -10.85 0.22 -10.86
C LYS A 99 -10.78 1.75 -10.75
N LYS A 100 -11.70 2.47 -11.41
CA LYS A 100 -11.74 3.94 -11.42
C LYS A 100 -11.90 4.52 -10.00
N ALA A 101 -11.13 5.56 -9.70
CA ALA A 101 -11.09 6.20 -8.38
C ALA A 101 -12.47 6.66 -7.86
N LYS A 102 -13.34 7.20 -8.73
CA LYS A 102 -14.70 7.62 -8.34
C LYS A 102 -15.57 6.44 -7.87
N ILE A 103 -15.45 5.29 -8.54
CA ILE A 103 -16.21 4.08 -8.18
C ILE A 103 -15.70 3.51 -6.86
N LEU A 104 -14.38 3.44 -6.70
CA LEU A 104 -13.72 3.05 -5.46
C LEU A 104 -14.17 3.91 -4.27
N ALA A 105 -14.08 5.24 -4.41
CA ALA A 105 -14.43 6.18 -3.35
C ALA A 105 -15.91 6.06 -2.93
N LYS A 106 -16.84 5.98 -3.90
CA LYS A 106 -18.26 5.77 -3.62
C LYS A 106 -18.51 4.45 -2.88
N ALA A 107 -17.90 3.36 -3.35
CA ALA A 107 -18.03 2.06 -2.71
C ALA A 107 -17.49 2.07 -1.29
N MET A 108 -16.34 2.71 -1.05
CA MET A 108 -15.72 2.84 0.26
C MET A 108 -16.58 3.64 1.23
N ILE A 109 -17.10 4.80 0.82
CA ILE A 109 -18.01 5.61 1.64
C ILE A 109 -19.25 4.80 2.00
N CYS A 110 -19.92 4.19 1.03
CA CYS A 110 -21.11 3.38 1.31
C CYS A 110 -20.82 2.19 2.25
N THR A 111 -19.64 1.58 2.14
CA THR A 111 -19.23 0.45 2.98
C THR A 111 -18.91 0.88 4.40
N LEU A 112 -18.25 2.03 4.59
CA LEU A 112 -17.84 2.52 5.91
C LEU A 112 -18.89 3.38 6.60
N LEU A 113 -19.94 3.82 5.89
CA LEU A 113 -20.99 4.67 6.45
C LEU A 113 -21.63 4.10 7.74
N PRO A 114 -21.93 2.79 7.85
CA PRO A 114 -22.45 2.21 9.09
C PRO A 114 -21.45 2.24 10.27
N TYR A 115 -20.16 2.41 9.98
CA TYR A 115 -19.08 2.40 10.96
C TYR A 115 -18.47 3.79 11.18
N LYS A 116 -19.11 4.86 10.65
CA LYS A 116 -18.55 6.21 10.60
C LYS A 116 -18.04 6.70 11.96
N ASP A 117 -18.74 6.37 13.04
CA ASP A 117 -18.44 6.84 14.40
C ASP A 117 -17.22 6.14 15.00
N TYR A 118 -16.74 5.07 14.35
CA TYR A 118 -15.55 4.34 14.73
C TYR A 118 -14.35 4.60 13.81
N VAL A 119 -14.53 5.30 12.69
CA VAL A 119 -13.43 5.57 11.75
C VAL A 119 -12.53 6.66 12.33
N LYS A 120 -11.26 6.33 12.60
CA LYS A 120 -10.25 7.28 13.05
C LYS A 120 -9.41 7.77 11.88
N ASN A 121 -9.23 9.09 11.80
CA ASN A 121 -8.31 9.73 10.88
C ASN A 121 -7.34 10.60 11.67
N HIS A 122 -6.05 10.31 11.54
CA HIS A 122 -4.98 11.08 12.20
C HIS A 122 -4.27 12.03 11.24
N TYR A 123 -4.94 12.43 10.16
CA TYR A 123 -4.38 13.29 9.12
C TYR A 123 -5.23 14.54 8.97
N GLU A 124 -4.86 15.61 9.70
CA GLU A 124 -5.27 16.99 9.41
C GLU A 124 -4.35 17.63 8.36
#